data_AF-A0A1I4NRB9-F1
#
_entry.id   AF-A0A1I4NRB9-F1
#
_cell.length_a   1.000
_cell.length_b   1.000
_cell.length_c   1.000
_cell.angle_alpha   90.00
_cell.angle_beta   90.00
_cell.angle_gamma   90.00
#
_symmetry.space_group_name_H-M   'P 1'
#
loop_
_entity.id
_entity.type
_entity.pdbx_description
1 polymer ?
#
loop_
_entity_poly.entity_id
_entity_poly.type
_entity_poly.pdbx_seq_one_letter_code
_entity_poly.pdbx_strand_id
1 'polypeptide(L)'
;MSKGADDDLNHDLLDDKGGLNNSSGDDNPTGSGNHKSFKFTIENGQVTAVFEFKDGVFEQKNLDGDETYTVSGNNIIHTEQKPFGTETTILSDPEGDGIYTRFSESVSGGNFKYNGSLVYRGFDSSDDNLVVRGDESSHGGSGSDSFYFREASHLEIEDFHHAEHDKIVFDTGLGLQSKEHLASFITDAHFLGDDFLINFGPDVSIKLIGVHDGQISWDDVAVLS
;
A
#
# COMPACT_ATOMS: atom_id res chain seq x y z
N MET A 1 -6.25 -69.88 -13.17
CA MET A 1 -5.05 -69.37 -12.45
C MET A 1 -5.21 -67.87 -12.41
N SER A 2 -5.69 -67.34 -11.29
CA SER A 2 -4.91 -66.70 -10.22
C SER A 2 -4.72 -65.20 -10.48
N LYS A 3 -5.25 -64.41 -9.53
CA LYS A 3 -4.83 -63.11 -8.97
C LYS A 3 -3.86 -62.22 -9.80
N GLY A 4 -3.99 -60.91 -9.80
CA GLY A 4 -4.58 -60.07 -8.77
C GLY A 4 -4.76 -58.61 -9.16
N ALA A 5 -5.43 -57.91 -8.25
CA ALA A 5 -5.33 -56.47 -8.07
C ALA A 5 -4.02 -56.15 -7.35
N ASP A 6 -3.44 -55.00 -7.66
CA ASP A 6 -2.62 -54.11 -6.82
C ASP A 6 -2.77 -52.73 -7.50
N ASP A 7 -3.53 -51.79 -6.94
CA ASP A 7 -3.20 -50.89 -5.83
C ASP A 7 -2.05 -49.92 -6.14
N ASP A 8 -2.44 -48.64 -6.05
CA ASP A 8 -1.76 -47.59 -5.31
C ASP A 8 -0.51 -46.86 -5.85
N LEU A 9 -0.72 -45.54 -5.90
CA LEU A 9 0.08 -44.49 -5.27
C LEU A 9 1.52 -44.27 -5.76
N ASN A 10 1.67 -43.09 -6.41
CA ASN A 10 2.47 -41.98 -5.90
C ASN A 10 3.87 -42.30 -5.33
N HIS A 11 4.91 -41.88 -6.06
CA HIS A 11 6.25 -41.49 -5.58
C HIS A 11 7.08 -41.24 -6.86
N ASP A 12 7.93 -40.25 -7.04
CA ASP A 12 8.34 -39.05 -6.32
C ASP A 12 9.55 -38.54 -7.15
N LEU A 13 10.04 -37.34 -6.83
CA LEU A 13 11.33 -36.75 -7.26
C LEU A 13 11.29 -36.10 -8.66
N LEU A 14 10.89 -34.83 -8.77
CA LEU A 14 11.74 -33.64 -8.53
C LEU A 14 13.04 -33.64 -9.32
N ASP A 15 13.18 -32.61 -10.16
CA ASP A 15 14.26 -31.62 -10.13
C ASP A 15 14.68 -31.23 -11.57
N ASP A 16 14.04 -30.21 -12.14
CA ASP A 16 14.77 -29.19 -12.90
C ASP A 16 13.98 -27.88 -12.93
N LYS A 17 14.72 -26.80 -12.73
CA LYS A 17 14.31 -25.47 -12.32
C LYS A 17 13.99 -24.61 -13.53
N GLY A 18 12.95 -23.78 -13.42
CA GLY A 18 12.63 -22.83 -14.47
C GLY A 18 11.48 -21.90 -14.15
N GLY A 19 11.63 -21.14 -13.06
CA GLY A 19 11.06 -19.82 -12.79
C GLY A 19 9.68 -19.46 -13.35
N LEU A 20 8.68 -19.43 -12.46
CA LEU A 20 7.64 -18.40 -12.37
C LEU A 20 7.04 -18.47 -10.95
N ASN A 21 7.80 -18.05 -9.94
CA ASN A 21 7.19 -17.78 -8.62
C ASN A 21 6.48 -16.43 -8.70
N ASN A 22 5.30 -16.41 -9.32
CA ASN A 22 4.34 -15.35 -9.11
C ASN A 22 3.48 -15.74 -7.90
N SER A 23 4.07 -15.60 -6.72
CA SER A 23 3.37 -15.72 -5.44
C SER A 23 3.36 -14.35 -4.76
N SER A 24 2.67 -13.41 -5.39
CA SER A 24 1.96 -12.39 -4.63
C SER A 24 0.64 -13.06 -4.23
N GLY A 25 0.62 -13.66 -3.05
CA GLY A 25 -0.59 -14.18 -2.46
C GLY A 25 -1.51 -13.01 -2.14
N ASP A 26 -2.37 -12.66 -3.10
CA ASP A 26 -3.61 -11.92 -2.85
C ASP A 26 -4.52 -12.80 -1.99
N ASP A 27 -4.15 -12.99 -0.73
CA ASP A 27 -5.00 -13.66 0.24
C ASP A 27 -6.09 -12.71 0.77
N ASN A 28 -6.11 -11.45 0.32
CA ASN A 28 -7.05 -10.44 0.78
C ASN A 28 -8.51 -10.87 0.52
N PRO A 29 -9.36 -11.04 1.56
CA PRO A 29 -10.71 -11.59 1.40
C PRO A 29 -11.65 -10.73 0.53
N THR A 30 -11.28 -9.47 0.24
CA THR A 30 -12.09 -8.52 -0.54
C THR A 30 -11.72 -8.45 -2.02
N GLY A 31 -10.70 -9.19 -2.49
CA GLY A 31 -10.29 -9.25 -3.90
C GLY A 31 -9.96 -7.89 -4.54
N SER A 32 -9.69 -6.89 -3.70
CA SER A 32 -9.63 -5.48 -4.06
C SER A 32 -8.24 -4.96 -3.68
N GLY A 33 -7.26 -5.23 -4.54
CA GLY A 33 -5.87 -4.82 -4.37
C GLY A 33 -5.18 -5.37 -3.11
N ASN A 34 -3.88 -5.11 -3.02
CA ASN A 34 -3.03 -5.48 -1.88
C ASN A 34 -3.36 -4.68 -0.58
N HIS A 35 -4.55 -4.08 -0.46
CA HIS A 35 -4.90 -3.26 0.70
C HIS A 35 -5.14 -4.12 1.94
N LYS A 36 -4.72 -3.63 3.09
CA LYS A 36 -4.92 -4.34 4.36
C LYS A 36 -6.39 -4.43 4.75
N SER A 37 -6.78 -5.64 5.16
CA SER A 37 -8.10 -5.95 5.69
C SER A 37 -8.08 -6.13 7.20
N PHE A 38 -9.11 -5.63 7.86
CA PHE A 38 -9.24 -5.62 9.31
C PHE A 38 -10.60 -6.14 9.75
N LYS A 39 -10.63 -6.70 10.95
CA LYS A 39 -11.86 -7.08 11.65
C LYS A 39 -11.82 -6.56 13.09
N PHE A 40 -12.98 -6.20 13.62
CA PHE A 40 -13.10 -5.62 14.95
C PHE A 40 -14.07 -6.42 15.82
N THR A 41 -13.75 -6.55 17.11
CA THR A 41 -14.76 -6.86 18.13
C THR A 41 -15.21 -5.55 18.74
N ILE A 42 -16.52 -5.31 18.69
CA ILE A 42 -17.14 -4.08 19.20
C ILE A 42 -18.13 -4.46 20.29
N GLU A 43 -17.90 -3.97 21.50
CA GLU A 43 -18.77 -4.18 22.65
C GLU A 43 -19.20 -2.83 23.21
N ASN A 44 -20.51 -2.62 23.36
CA ASN A 44 -21.07 -1.35 23.85
C ASN A 44 -20.57 -0.10 23.08
N GLY A 45 -20.32 -0.24 21.77
CA GLY A 45 -19.83 0.84 20.91
C GLY A 45 -18.32 1.14 21.05
N GLN A 46 -17.57 0.28 21.74
CA GLN A 46 -16.12 0.40 21.89
C GLN A 46 -15.41 -0.77 21.22
N VAL A 47 -14.29 -0.50 20.56
CA VAL A 47 -13.42 -1.53 20.01
C VAL A 47 -12.69 -2.22 21.15
N THR A 48 -12.88 -3.53 21.30
CA THR A 48 -12.24 -4.36 22.35
C THR A 48 -11.19 -5.32 21.79
N ALA A 49 -11.20 -5.59 20.49
CA ALA A 49 -10.15 -6.31 19.80
C ALA A 49 -10.05 -5.88 18.34
N VAL A 50 -8.83 -5.88 17.82
CA VAL A 50 -8.50 -5.59 16.42
C VAL A 50 -7.80 -6.80 15.84
N PHE A 51 -8.21 -7.21 14.64
CA PHE A 51 -7.60 -8.29 13.89
C PHE A 51 -7.17 -7.77 12.53
N GLU A 52 -5.95 -8.08 12.11
CA GLU A 52 -5.42 -7.78 10.78
C GLU A 52 -5.33 -9.08 9.99
N PHE A 53 -5.72 -9.04 8.73
CA PHE A 53 -5.63 -10.20 7.85
C PHE A 53 -4.20 -10.34 7.30
N LYS A 54 -3.53 -11.46 7.62
CA LYS A 54 -2.18 -11.81 7.18
C LYS A 54 -2.08 -13.31 6.95
N ASP A 55 -1.30 -13.72 5.94
CA ASP A 55 -1.02 -15.14 5.66
C ASP A 55 -2.27 -16.04 5.64
N GLY A 56 -3.36 -15.54 5.02
CA GLY A 56 -4.63 -16.26 4.88
C GLY A 56 -5.53 -16.24 6.13
N VAL A 57 -5.15 -15.59 7.22
CA VAL A 57 -5.88 -15.62 8.50
C VAL A 57 -6.00 -14.24 9.16
N PHE A 58 -7.07 -14.03 9.93
CA PHE A 58 -7.19 -12.86 10.80
C PHE A 58 -6.43 -13.10 12.11
N GLU A 59 -5.35 -12.35 12.30
CA GLU A 59 -4.54 -12.40 13.52
C GLU A 59 -4.88 -11.22 14.43
N GLN A 60 -5.00 -11.48 15.72
CA GLN A 60 -5.26 -10.42 16.69
C GLN A 60 -4.02 -9.52 16.83
N LYS A 61 -4.18 -8.20 16.60
CA LYS A 61 -3.13 -7.22 16.86
C LYS A 61 -2.96 -7.02 18.37
N ASN A 62 -1.71 -6.87 18.80
CA ASN A 62 -1.41 -6.26 20.09
C ASN A 62 -1.58 -4.75 19.93
N LEU A 63 -2.41 -4.14 20.77
CA LEU A 63 -2.59 -2.69 20.77
C LEU A 63 -1.51 -2.07 21.65
N ASP A 64 -0.69 -1.22 21.03
CA ASP A 64 0.30 -0.42 21.73
C ASP A 64 -0.35 0.84 22.33
N GLY A 65 0.31 1.45 23.32
CA GLY A 65 -0.25 2.59 24.08
C GLY A 65 -0.35 3.90 23.29
N ASP A 66 0.17 3.92 22.06
CA ASP A 66 0.19 5.03 21.12
C ASP A 66 -0.85 4.89 19.98
N GLU A 67 -1.56 3.77 19.88
CA GLU A 67 -2.66 3.58 18.92
C GLU A 67 -4.04 3.47 19.60
N THR A 68 -5.08 3.97 18.94
CA THR A 68 -6.47 3.88 19.40
C THR A 68 -7.42 3.61 18.24
N TYR A 69 -8.50 2.88 18.51
CA TYR A 69 -9.57 2.60 17.54
C TYR A 69 -10.92 3.04 18.12
N THR A 70 -11.61 3.92 17.41
CA THR A 70 -12.89 4.48 17.86
C THR A 70 -13.98 4.24 16.81
N VAL A 71 -15.14 3.77 17.24
CA VAL A 71 -16.30 3.60 16.36
C VAL A 71 -16.89 4.98 16.02
N SER A 72 -17.08 5.26 14.75
CA SER A 72 -17.70 6.50 14.25
C SER A 72 -18.67 6.19 13.11
N GLY A 73 -19.96 6.07 13.44
CA GLY A 73 -20.96 5.60 12.49
C GLY A 73 -20.65 4.18 12.01
N ASN A 74 -20.51 4.01 10.70
CA ASN A 74 -20.12 2.74 10.07
C ASN A 74 -18.61 2.55 9.95
N ASN A 75 -17.82 3.55 10.34
CA ASN A 75 -16.36 3.53 10.19
C ASN A 75 -15.66 3.28 11.52
N ILE A 76 -14.41 2.84 11.43
CA ILE A 76 -13.46 2.84 12.55
C ILE A 76 -12.42 3.93 12.31
N ILE A 77 -12.22 4.80 13.29
CA ILE A 77 -11.15 5.79 13.29
C ILE A 77 -9.97 5.20 14.04
N HIS A 78 -8.88 4.93 13.32
CA HIS A 78 -7.61 4.53 13.88
C HIS A 78 -6.72 5.78 14.03
N THR A 79 -6.19 6.02 15.23
CA THR A 79 -5.28 7.12 15.50
C THR A 79 -4.01 6.58 16.12
N GLU A 80 -2.86 6.90 15.55
CA GLU A 80 -1.54 6.44 16.00
C GLU A 80 -0.58 7.62 16.19
N GLN A 81 0.10 7.67 17.34
CA GLN A 81 1.12 8.67 17.64
C GLN A 81 2.48 8.20 17.12
N LYS A 82 3.00 8.87 16.08
CA LYS A 82 4.33 8.60 15.53
C LYS A 82 5.32 9.68 15.99
N PRO A 83 6.64 9.41 15.94
CA PRO A 83 7.67 10.43 16.20
C PRO A 83 7.54 11.69 15.33
N PHE A 84 6.91 11.55 14.17
CA PHE A 84 6.74 12.60 13.17
C PHE A 84 5.32 13.17 13.11
N GLY A 85 4.47 12.94 14.12
CA GLY A 85 3.11 13.45 14.16
C GLY A 85 2.07 12.37 14.43
N THR A 86 0.81 12.77 14.46
CA THR A 86 -0.31 11.86 14.66
C THR A 86 -0.90 11.48 13.31
N GLU A 87 -0.88 10.20 12.99
CA GLU A 87 -1.59 9.61 11.86
C GLU A 87 -3.03 9.30 12.27
N THR A 88 -4.00 9.61 11.41
CA THR A 88 -5.40 9.23 11.58
C THR A 88 -5.87 8.55 10.31
N THR A 89 -6.20 7.27 10.41
CA THR A 89 -6.73 6.44 9.33
C THR A 89 -8.22 6.19 9.54
N ILE A 90 -9.01 6.39 8.49
CA ILE A 90 -10.41 5.98 8.45
C ILE A 90 -10.47 4.59 7.82
N LEU A 91 -11.08 3.65 8.51
CA LEU A 91 -11.36 2.31 8.04
C LEU A 91 -12.86 2.17 7.76
N SER A 92 -13.23 1.60 6.61
CA SER A 92 -14.62 1.47 6.17
C SER A 92 -14.97 0.05 5.76
N ASP A 93 -16.24 -0.31 5.96
CA ASP A 93 -16.89 -1.54 5.49
C ASP A 93 -18.19 -1.13 4.74
N PRO A 94 -18.06 -0.68 3.46
CA PRO A 94 -19.22 -0.22 2.70
C PRO A 94 -20.20 -1.35 2.32
N GLU A 95 -19.73 -2.59 2.23
CA GLU A 95 -20.51 -3.80 1.91
C GLU A 95 -21.25 -4.38 3.11
N GLY A 96 -20.83 -4.04 4.33
CA GLY A 96 -21.43 -4.49 5.58
C GLY A 96 -21.15 -5.96 5.90
N ASP A 97 -20.04 -6.52 5.42
CA ASP A 97 -19.67 -7.92 5.63
C ASP A 97 -18.82 -8.14 6.90
N GLY A 98 -18.46 -7.05 7.59
CA GLY A 98 -17.65 -7.03 8.79
C GLY A 98 -16.14 -7.01 8.54
N ILE A 99 -15.71 -6.83 7.30
CA ILE A 99 -14.32 -6.64 6.89
C ILE A 99 -14.12 -5.18 6.52
N TYR A 100 -13.14 -4.56 7.17
CA TYR A 100 -12.83 -3.15 6.99
C TYR A 100 -11.53 -3.00 6.21
N THR A 101 -11.49 -2.07 5.27
CA THR A 101 -10.26 -1.66 4.58
C THR A 101 -9.92 -0.21 4.91
N ARG A 102 -8.65 0.17 4.69
CA ARG A 102 -8.24 1.57 4.81
C ARG A 102 -8.94 2.39 3.71
N PHE A 103 -9.66 3.43 4.12
CA PHE A 103 -10.32 4.36 3.21
C PHE A 103 -9.44 5.58 2.97
N SER A 104 -9.05 6.26 4.06
CA SER A 104 -8.26 7.47 3.97
C SER A 104 -7.35 7.66 5.16
N GLU A 105 -6.38 8.56 5.02
CA GLU A 105 -5.43 8.96 6.04
C GLU A 105 -5.24 10.47 6.08
N SER A 106 -4.96 11.00 7.26
CA SER A 106 -4.43 12.34 7.42
C SER A 106 -3.36 12.36 8.52
N VAL A 107 -2.45 13.32 8.43
CA VAL A 107 -1.43 13.54 9.45
C VAL A 107 -1.61 14.91 10.07
N SER A 108 -1.41 14.99 11.38
CA SER A 108 -1.29 16.25 12.10
C SER A 108 0.06 16.32 12.84
N GLY A 109 0.74 17.45 12.70
CA GLY A 109 2.08 17.64 13.26
C GLY A 109 3.20 17.12 12.35
N GLY A 110 4.43 17.10 12.88
CA GLY A 110 5.61 16.73 12.11
C GLY A 110 6.10 17.79 11.13
N ASN A 111 6.93 17.32 10.19
CA ASN A 111 7.45 18.11 9.08
C ASN A 111 6.65 17.93 7.78
N PHE A 112 5.54 17.20 7.83
CA PHE A 112 4.64 17.02 6.70
C PHE A 112 3.98 18.35 6.30
N LYS A 113 3.83 18.58 5.00
CA LYS A 113 3.31 19.85 4.47
C LYS A 113 1.87 19.77 4.04
N TYR A 114 1.50 18.67 3.42
CA TYR A 114 0.12 18.38 3.07
C TYR A 114 -0.60 17.83 4.29
N ASN A 115 -1.66 18.52 4.71
CA ASN A 115 -2.49 18.18 5.87
C ASN A 115 -3.93 17.79 5.47
N GLY A 116 -4.19 17.64 4.17
CA GLY A 116 -5.46 17.12 3.67
C GLY A 116 -5.61 15.62 3.91
N SER A 117 -6.81 15.12 3.64
CA SER A 117 -7.07 13.67 3.60
C SER A 117 -6.49 13.09 2.31
N LEU A 118 -5.77 11.98 2.44
CA LEU A 118 -5.28 11.16 1.34
C LEU A 118 -6.08 9.86 1.31
N VAL A 119 -6.50 9.38 0.15
CA VAL A 119 -7.23 8.12 0.00
C VAL A 119 -6.26 6.96 -0.29
N TYR A 120 -6.63 5.74 0.09
CA TYR A 120 -5.79 4.56 -0.21
C TYR A 120 -6.02 4.00 -1.61
N ARG A 121 -7.11 4.40 -2.25
CA ARG A 121 -7.52 3.97 -3.58
C ARG A 121 -8.23 5.12 -4.26
N GLY A 122 -7.95 5.32 -5.54
CA GLY A 122 -8.69 6.28 -6.34
C GLY A 122 -10.04 5.75 -6.80
N PHE A 123 -10.96 6.67 -6.99
CA PHE A 123 -12.35 6.38 -7.27
C PHE A 123 -12.73 6.94 -8.64
N ASP A 124 -13.37 6.08 -9.44
CA ASP A 124 -14.03 6.47 -10.67
C ASP A 124 -13.14 7.22 -11.69
N SER A 125 -13.52 8.44 -12.05
CA SER A 125 -12.88 9.33 -13.02
C SER A 125 -12.49 10.67 -12.36
N SER A 126 -12.26 10.66 -11.05
CA SER A 126 -11.97 11.85 -10.25
C SER A 126 -10.49 12.03 -10.01
N ASP A 127 -10.05 13.27 -9.81
CA ASP A 127 -8.67 13.56 -9.44
C ASP A 127 -8.46 13.28 -7.95
N ASP A 128 -7.67 12.27 -7.62
CA ASP A 128 -7.48 11.81 -6.25
C ASP A 128 -6.12 12.22 -5.67
N ASN A 129 -6.10 12.46 -4.35
CA ASN A 129 -4.83 12.56 -3.61
C ASN A 129 -4.65 11.26 -2.84
N LEU A 130 -3.72 10.42 -3.30
CA LEU A 130 -3.50 9.09 -2.76
C LEU A 130 -2.34 9.08 -1.76
N VAL A 131 -2.45 8.25 -0.73
CA VAL A 131 -1.30 7.90 0.11
C VAL A 131 -0.63 6.66 -0.48
N VAL A 132 0.70 6.65 -0.50
CA VAL A 132 1.47 5.46 -0.88
C VAL A 132 2.25 4.98 0.34
N ARG A 133 2.07 3.69 0.64
CA ARG A 133 2.69 2.98 1.76
C ARG A 133 3.40 1.74 1.24
N GLY A 134 4.42 1.26 1.96
CA GLY A 134 5.23 0.13 1.51
C GLY A 134 4.61 -1.24 1.81
N ASP A 135 3.47 -1.26 2.47
CA ASP A 135 2.70 -2.46 2.76
C ASP A 135 1.54 -2.71 1.78
N GLU A 136 1.34 -1.83 0.80
CA GLU A 136 0.28 -1.93 -0.21
C GLU A 136 0.62 -1.13 -1.48
N SER A 137 0.28 -1.66 -2.66
CA SER A 137 0.36 -0.90 -3.91
C SER A 137 -0.69 0.20 -3.94
N SER A 138 -0.36 1.34 -4.56
CA SER A 138 -1.30 2.43 -4.80
C SER A 138 -1.85 2.43 -6.24
N HIS A 139 -3.16 2.68 -6.37
CA HIS A 139 -3.89 2.69 -7.64
C HIS A 139 -4.74 3.97 -7.74
N GLY A 140 -4.44 4.80 -8.73
CA GLY A 140 -5.10 6.09 -8.98
C GLY A 140 -6.47 5.96 -9.65
N GLY A 141 -6.66 4.96 -10.51
CA GLY A 141 -7.85 4.90 -11.35
C GLY A 141 -7.69 5.82 -12.55
N SER A 142 -8.77 6.51 -12.93
CA SER A 142 -8.75 7.49 -14.01
C SER A 142 -8.80 8.89 -13.44
N GLY A 143 -8.06 9.83 -14.02
CA GLY A 143 -8.02 11.21 -13.52
C GLY A 143 -6.60 11.75 -13.44
N SER A 144 -6.45 13.00 -13.00
CA SER A 144 -5.15 13.59 -12.72
C SER A 144 -4.78 13.35 -11.26
N ASP A 145 -4.20 12.19 -10.97
CA ASP A 145 -3.98 11.74 -9.60
C ASP A 145 -2.68 12.28 -8.99
N SER A 146 -2.63 12.33 -7.67
CA SER A 146 -1.45 12.74 -6.92
C SER A 146 -1.09 11.70 -5.87
N PHE A 147 0.01 10.99 -6.08
CA PHE A 147 0.54 9.94 -5.22
C PHE A 147 1.51 10.52 -4.19
N TYR A 148 1.11 10.61 -2.92
CA TYR A 148 1.89 11.17 -1.83
C TYR A 148 2.73 10.11 -1.11
N PHE A 149 4.05 10.27 -1.17
CA PHE A 149 5.00 9.44 -0.43
C PHE A 149 5.20 10.00 0.97
N ARG A 150 4.75 9.23 1.97
CA ARG A 150 4.76 9.62 3.40
C ARG A 150 5.83 8.95 4.23
N GLU A 151 6.59 8.04 3.63
CA GLU A 151 7.60 7.26 4.30
C GLU A 151 8.76 6.92 3.36
N ALA A 152 9.84 6.41 3.93
CA ALA A 152 10.96 5.85 3.19
C ALA A 152 10.93 4.33 3.36
N SER A 153 10.38 3.65 2.36
CA SER A 153 10.17 2.19 2.31
C SER A 153 10.34 1.69 0.87
N HIS A 154 9.96 0.45 0.59
CA HIS A 154 9.76 -0.06 -0.76
C HIS A 154 8.32 0.23 -1.20
N LEU A 155 8.14 1.27 -2.01
CA LEU A 155 6.82 1.79 -2.41
C LEU A 155 6.48 1.35 -3.84
N GLU A 156 5.20 1.05 -4.10
CA GLU A 156 4.71 0.62 -5.41
C GLU A 156 3.50 1.45 -5.86
N ILE A 157 3.51 1.89 -7.12
CA ILE A 157 2.37 2.50 -7.81
C ILE A 157 2.07 1.67 -9.05
N GLU A 158 0.82 1.26 -9.24
CA GLU A 158 0.40 0.41 -10.38
C GLU A 158 -0.19 1.15 -11.57
N ASP A 159 -0.61 2.41 -11.37
CA ASP A 159 -1.53 3.08 -12.29
C ASP A 159 -1.10 4.50 -12.63
N PHE A 160 0.22 4.75 -12.71
CA PHE A 160 0.74 6.08 -12.99
C PHE A 160 0.66 6.45 -14.47
N HIS A 161 0.00 7.57 -14.78
CA HIS A 161 -0.26 8.04 -16.13
C HIS A 161 0.17 9.51 -16.35
N HIS A 162 1.36 9.71 -16.92
CA HIS A 162 1.81 11.05 -17.32
C HIS A 162 0.83 11.78 -18.26
N ALA A 163 0.16 11.05 -19.16
CA ALA A 163 -0.79 11.62 -20.10
C ALA A 163 -2.08 12.14 -19.43
N GLU A 164 -2.42 11.62 -18.25
CA GLU A 164 -3.55 12.07 -17.44
C GLU A 164 -3.14 13.15 -16.42
N HIS A 165 -1.85 13.52 -16.41
CA HIS A 165 -1.22 14.52 -15.55
C HIS A 165 -0.97 14.08 -14.11
N ASP A 166 -0.85 12.78 -13.89
CA ASP A 166 -0.48 12.23 -12.59
C ASP A 166 0.80 12.84 -12.02
N LYS A 167 0.83 12.92 -10.69
CA LYS A 167 1.93 13.49 -9.91
C LYS A 167 2.43 12.54 -8.85
N ILE A 168 3.75 12.51 -8.72
CA ILE A 168 4.43 11.89 -7.58
C ILE A 168 4.83 13.01 -6.63
N VAL A 169 4.29 12.98 -5.42
CA VAL A 169 4.48 14.03 -4.42
C VAL A 169 5.28 13.49 -3.24
N PHE A 170 6.51 13.96 -3.09
CA PHE A 170 7.35 13.66 -1.94
C PHE A 170 7.00 14.60 -0.80
N ASP A 171 6.29 14.09 0.20
CA ASP A 171 6.01 14.75 1.47
C ASP A 171 6.31 13.78 2.62
N THR A 172 7.59 13.42 2.72
CA THR A 172 8.06 12.33 3.59
C THR A 172 8.27 12.76 5.04
N GLY A 173 8.19 14.06 5.34
CA GLY A 173 8.56 14.60 6.66
C GLY A 173 10.06 14.49 7.00
N LEU A 174 10.90 13.96 6.10
CA LEU A 174 12.35 13.78 6.30
C LEU A 174 13.17 15.03 5.97
N GLY A 175 12.53 16.15 5.67
CA GLY A 175 13.22 17.42 5.39
C GLY A 175 13.84 17.52 4.00
N LEU A 176 13.23 16.86 3.00
CA LEU A 176 13.55 17.11 1.60
C LEU A 176 13.31 18.59 1.27
N GLN A 177 14.21 19.18 0.48
CA GLN A 177 14.25 20.63 0.25
C GLN A 177 13.89 21.03 -1.18
N SER A 178 14.15 20.15 -2.15
CA SER A 178 13.88 20.39 -3.56
C SER A 178 13.98 19.09 -4.36
N LYS A 179 13.62 19.14 -5.65
CA LYS A 179 13.82 18.03 -6.58
C LYS A 179 15.30 17.66 -6.72
N GLU A 180 16.20 18.65 -6.72
CA GLU A 180 17.65 18.43 -6.80
C GLU A 180 18.17 17.74 -5.54
N HIS A 181 17.66 18.12 -4.35
CA HIS A 181 18.01 17.44 -3.11
C HIS A 181 17.54 15.98 -3.15
N LEU A 182 16.30 15.73 -3.58
CA LEU A 182 15.78 14.37 -3.78
C LEU A 182 16.65 13.58 -4.78
N ALA A 183 16.95 14.16 -5.94
CA ALA A 183 17.75 13.53 -6.99
C ALA A 183 19.14 13.13 -6.50
N SER A 184 19.73 13.88 -5.56
CA SER A 184 21.04 13.56 -4.98
C SER A 184 21.07 12.26 -4.16
N PHE A 185 19.91 11.75 -3.76
CA PHE A 185 19.77 10.47 -3.05
C PHE A 185 19.52 9.28 -3.99
N ILE A 186 19.23 9.52 -5.27
CA ILE A 186 19.01 8.42 -6.23
C ILE A 186 20.35 7.72 -6.46
N THR A 187 20.39 6.44 -6.10
CA THR A 187 21.57 5.58 -6.26
C THR A 187 21.55 4.81 -7.57
N ASP A 188 20.35 4.51 -8.07
CA ASP A 188 20.14 3.77 -9.30
C ASP A 188 18.70 4.01 -9.79
N ALA A 189 18.51 4.05 -11.11
CA ALA A 189 17.19 4.17 -11.73
C ALA A 189 17.23 3.47 -13.10
N HIS A 190 16.37 2.49 -13.30
CA HIS A 190 16.35 1.69 -14.52
C HIS A 190 14.97 1.08 -14.77
N PHE A 191 14.72 0.72 -16.03
CA PHE A 191 13.56 -0.06 -16.42
C PHE A 191 13.84 -1.56 -16.23
N LEU A 192 12.90 -2.27 -15.64
CA LEU A 192 12.93 -3.72 -15.46
C LEU A 192 11.67 -4.32 -16.07
N GLY A 193 11.79 -4.87 -17.29
CA GLY A 193 10.61 -5.29 -18.04
C GLY A 193 9.73 -4.08 -18.37
N ASP A 194 8.50 -4.10 -17.87
CA ASP A 194 7.51 -3.04 -18.08
C ASP A 194 7.48 -2.03 -16.92
N ASP A 195 8.34 -2.19 -15.91
CA ASP A 195 8.34 -1.36 -14.70
C ASP A 195 9.52 -0.38 -14.69
N PHE A 196 9.34 0.75 -14.01
CA PHE A 196 10.43 1.68 -13.69
C PHE A 196 10.79 1.60 -12.20
N LEU A 197 12.04 1.25 -11.91
CA LEU A 197 12.56 1.12 -10.55
C LEU A 197 13.52 2.27 -10.24
N ILE A 198 13.33 2.92 -9.09
CA ILE A 198 14.17 4.00 -8.58
C ILE A 198 14.64 3.61 -7.18
N ASN A 199 15.95 3.51 -6.97
CA ASN A 199 16.56 3.08 -5.71
C ASN A 199 17.24 4.26 -5.00
N PHE A 200 16.99 4.38 -3.69
CA PHE A 200 17.58 5.37 -2.79
C PHE A 200 18.46 4.67 -1.75
N GLY A 201 19.38 3.82 -2.22
CA GLY A 201 20.12 2.87 -1.39
C GLY A 201 19.46 1.49 -1.34
N PRO A 202 19.86 0.62 -0.39
CA PRO A 202 19.38 -0.75 -0.32
C PRO A 202 17.99 -0.89 0.32
N ASP A 203 17.57 0.06 1.15
CA ASP A 203 16.39 -0.07 2.02
C ASP A 203 15.17 0.75 1.55
N VAL A 204 15.33 1.51 0.46
CA VAL A 204 14.29 2.43 -0.03
C VAL A 204 14.25 2.37 -1.55
N SER A 205 13.08 2.08 -2.10
CA SER A 205 12.85 2.06 -3.53
C SER A 205 11.44 2.52 -3.87
N ILE A 206 11.26 3.03 -5.09
CA ILE A 206 9.96 3.28 -5.69
C ILE A 206 9.89 2.48 -6.97
N LYS A 207 8.84 1.67 -7.11
CA LYS A 207 8.52 0.95 -8.34
C LYS A 207 7.25 1.53 -8.94
N LEU A 208 7.36 1.97 -10.19
CA LEU A 208 6.21 2.34 -11.01
C LEU A 208 5.94 1.19 -11.97
N ILE A 209 4.89 0.44 -11.71
CA ILE A 209 4.54 -0.75 -12.47
C ILE A 209 3.92 -0.32 -13.80
N GLY A 210 4.33 -0.93 -14.90
CA GLY A 210 3.81 -0.62 -16.24
C GLY A 210 4.25 0.74 -16.84
N VAL A 211 5.18 1.46 -16.20
CA VAL A 211 5.69 2.74 -16.70
C VAL A 211 6.97 2.54 -17.53
N HIS A 212 6.92 2.93 -18.81
CA HIS A 212 8.04 2.83 -19.75
C HIS A 212 8.78 4.16 -19.96
N ASP A 213 9.87 4.10 -20.74
CA ASP A 213 10.66 5.27 -21.11
C ASP A 213 9.81 6.35 -21.81
N GLY A 214 9.96 7.59 -21.36
CA GLY A 214 9.16 8.73 -21.82
C GLY A 214 7.75 8.85 -21.24
N GLN A 215 7.30 7.92 -20.39
CA GLN A 215 6.01 7.99 -19.69
C GLN A 215 6.11 8.55 -18.26
N ILE A 216 7.28 9.07 -17.89
CA ILE A 216 7.50 9.83 -16.67
C ILE A 216 8.58 10.88 -16.89
N SER A 217 8.45 12.01 -16.21
CA SER A 217 9.42 13.10 -16.24
C SER A 217 9.58 13.78 -14.88
N TRP A 218 10.62 14.61 -14.75
CA TRP A 218 10.79 15.45 -13.57
C TRP A 218 9.66 16.49 -13.39
N ASP A 219 8.86 16.78 -14.41
CA ASP A 219 7.69 17.67 -14.31
C ASP A 219 6.51 16.98 -13.60
N ASP A 220 6.56 15.67 -13.44
CA ASP A 220 5.57 14.89 -12.70
C ASP A 220 5.89 14.76 -11.22
N VAL A 221 7.13 15.09 -10.84
CA VAL A 221 7.58 15.01 -9.45
C VAL A 221 7.38 16.35 -8.76
N ALA A 222 6.83 16.35 -7.56
CA ALA A 222 6.81 17.48 -6.63
C ALA A 222 7.51 17.08 -5.32
N VAL A 223 8.18 18.04 -4.69
CA VAL A 223 8.77 17.89 -3.35
C VAL A 223 8.19 18.98 -2.48
N LEU A 224 7.54 18.61 -1.38
CA LEU A 224 7.02 19.56 -0.41
C LEU A 224 8.06 19.77 0.70
N SER A 225 8.49 21.02 0.88
CA SER A 225 9.62 21.43 1.76
C SER A 225 9.25 22.52 2.75
#